data_AF-A0A6N2V6Z2-F1
#
_entry.id   AF-A0A6N2V6Z2-F1
#
_cell.length_a   1.000
_cell.length_b   1.000
_cell.length_c   1.000
_cell.angle_alpha   90.00
_cell.angle_beta   90.00
_cell.angle_gamma   90.00
#
_symmetry.space_group_name_H-M   'P 1'
#
loop_
_entity.id
_entity.type
_entity.pdbx_description
1 polymer ?
#
loop_
_entity_poly.entity_id
_entity_poly.type
_entity_poly.pdbx_seq_one_letter_code
_entity_poly.pdbx_strand_id
1 'polypeptide(L)'
;MNILRRFINQVFTPQKVEATPENVAKWEKKAPGWTIRCNRCGLEEPFGKYGILYKSAGRKRNFARCPRCRKWSWLVISRKTA
;
A
#
# COMPACT_ATOMS: atom_id res chain seq x y z
N MET A 1 -9.94 3.59 25.99
CA MET A 1 -9.53 3.11 24.64
C MET A 1 -8.93 4.31 23.89
N ASN A 2 -7.60 4.47 23.91
CA ASN A 2 -6.93 5.76 23.60
C ASN A 2 -6.98 6.16 22.12
N ILE A 3 -7.29 7.44 21.87
CA ILE A 3 -7.27 8.11 20.55
C ILE A 3 -5.98 7.83 19.77
N LEU A 4 -4.83 7.74 20.46
CA LEU A 4 -3.55 7.36 19.85
C LEU A 4 -3.60 6.03 19.09
N ARG A 5 -4.28 5.01 19.63
CA ARG A 5 -4.42 3.70 18.97
C ARG A 5 -5.29 3.78 17.72
N ARG A 6 -6.30 4.66 17.71
CA ARG A 6 -7.14 4.90 16.52
C ARG A 6 -6.32 5.59 15.42
N PHE A 7 -5.53 6.59 15.78
CA PHE A 7 -4.66 7.31 14.84
C PHE A 7 -3.58 6.41 14.22
N ILE A 8 -2.90 5.61 15.05
CA ILE A 8 -1.87 4.66 14.56
C ILE A 8 -2.49 3.62 13.63
N ASN A 9 -3.68 3.10 13.96
CA ASN A 9 -4.38 2.21 13.04
C ASN A 9 -4.83 2.96 11.78
N GLN A 10 -5.33 4.18 11.85
CA GLN A 10 -5.82 4.92 10.67
C GLN A 10 -4.71 5.33 9.69
N VAL A 11 -3.52 5.66 10.18
CA VAL A 11 -2.38 6.05 9.34
C VAL A 11 -1.66 4.82 8.74
N PHE A 12 -1.65 3.68 9.45
CA PHE A 12 -0.90 2.48 9.04
C PHE A 12 -1.76 1.28 8.64
N THR A 13 -3.09 1.35 8.71
CA THR A 13 -3.97 0.31 8.17
C THR A 13 -4.41 0.69 6.75
N PRO A 14 -4.00 -0.11 5.75
CA PRO A 14 -4.52 0.05 4.41
C PRO A 14 -6.05 -0.11 4.39
N GLN A 15 -6.77 0.93 3.95
CA GLN A 15 -8.24 0.90 3.83
C GLN A 15 -8.64 -0.18 2.83
N LYS A 16 -9.66 -0.97 3.19
CA LYS A 16 -10.23 -2.02 2.36
C LYS A 16 -11.15 -1.37 1.31
N VAL A 17 -10.54 -0.71 0.32
CA VAL A 17 -11.26 -0.11 -0.81
C VAL A 17 -11.44 -1.16 -1.89
N GLU A 18 -12.67 -1.31 -2.39
CA GLU A 18 -12.99 -2.23 -3.48
C GLU A 18 -12.28 -1.82 -4.78
N ALA A 19 -11.77 -2.82 -5.50
CA ALA A 19 -11.04 -2.63 -6.75
C ALA A 19 -11.99 -2.45 -7.94
N THR A 20 -12.83 -1.41 -7.89
CA THR A 20 -13.64 -0.99 -9.04
C THR A 20 -12.72 -0.48 -10.17
N PRO A 21 -13.12 -0.60 -11.45
CA PRO A 21 -12.30 -0.15 -12.58
C PRO A 21 -11.90 1.33 -12.47
N GLU A 22 -12.80 2.17 -11.96
CA GLU A 22 -12.54 3.59 -11.69
C GLU A 22 -11.44 3.81 -10.64
N ASN A 23 -11.48 3.04 -9.55
CA ASN A 23 -10.47 3.11 -8.49
C ASN A 23 -9.11 2.62 -9.00
N VAL A 24 -9.08 1.55 -9.79
CA VAL A 24 -7.86 1.03 -10.41
C VAL A 24 -7.24 2.09 -11.32
N ALA A 25 -8.02 2.74 -12.18
CA ALA A 25 -7.55 3.83 -13.04
C ALA A 25 -6.99 5.01 -12.22
N LYS A 26 -7.66 5.37 -11.12
CA LYS A 26 -7.20 6.41 -10.19
C LYS A 26 -5.89 6.05 -9.51
N TRP A 27 -5.69 4.79 -9.12
CA TRP A 27 -4.45 4.31 -8.52
C TRP A 27 -3.31 4.30 -9.54
N GLU A 28 -3.59 3.84 -10.75
CA GLU A 28 -2.61 3.83 -11.84
C GLU A 28 -2.14 5.25 -12.16
N LYS A 29 -3.06 6.23 -12.23
CA LYS A 29 -2.72 7.65 -12.42
C LYS A 29 -1.82 8.22 -11.32
N LYS A 30 -1.93 7.72 -10.08
CA LYS A 30 -1.12 8.19 -8.93
C LYS A 30 0.29 7.60 -8.91
N ALA A 31 0.46 6.36 -9.37
CA ALA A 31 1.72 5.63 -9.31
C ALA A 31 1.79 4.58 -10.43
N PRO A 32 2.04 5.01 -11.68
CA PRO A 32 1.89 4.17 -12.86
C PRO A 32 2.93 3.05 -12.90
N GLY A 33 2.47 1.81 -13.02
CA GLY A 33 3.29 0.61 -13.03
C GLY A 33 3.99 0.31 -11.71
N TRP A 34 3.61 0.93 -10.59
CA TRP A 34 4.20 0.64 -9.28
C TRP A 34 3.29 -0.23 -8.44
N THR A 35 3.86 -1.29 -7.88
CA THR A 35 3.18 -2.23 -7.00
C THR A 35 3.79 -2.23 -5.61
N ILE A 36 2.98 -2.67 -4.66
CA ILE A 36 3.39 -2.96 -3.30
C ILE A 36 3.21 -4.44 -3.02
N ARG A 37 4.26 -5.09 -2.53
CA ARG A 37 4.29 -6.52 -2.21
C ARG A 37 4.52 -6.76 -0.74
N CYS A 38 3.71 -7.60 -0.11
CA CYS A 38 3.99 -8.10 1.24
C CYS A 38 5.05 -9.21 1.20
N ASN A 39 6.19 -9.03 1.87
CA ASN A 39 7.24 -10.06 1.95
C ASN A 39 6.79 -11.35 2.69
N ARG A 40 5.70 -11.31 3.47
CA ARG A 40 5.21 -12.48 4.20
C ARG A 40 4.19 -13.31 3.45
N CYS A 41 3.15 -12.68 2.89
CA CYS A 41 2.03 -13.40 2.27
C CYS A 41 1.99 -13.26 0.75
N GLY A 42 2.92 -12.52 0.14
CA GLY A 42 2.98 -12.34 -1.30
C GLY A 42 1.86 -11.50 -1.89
N LEU A 43 1.00 -10.86 -1.08
CA LEU A 43 0.00 -9.92 -1.58
C LEU A 43 0.68 -8.87 -2.45
N GLU A 44 0.18 -8.68 -3.67
CA GLU A 44 0.61 -7.64 -4.60
C GLU A 44 -0.59 -6.78 -4.99
N GLU A 45 -0.44 -5.46 -4.87
CA GLU A 45 -1.47 -4.48 -5.20
C GLU A 45 -0.83 -3.21 -5.79
N PRO A 46 -1.58 -2.37 -6.53
CA PRO A 46 -1.05 -1.11 -7.03
C PRO A 46 -0.69 -0.17 -5.88
N PHE A 47 0.51 0.43 -5.92
CA PHE A 47 1.00 1.34 -4.89
C PHE A 47 0.14 2.61 -4.79
N GLY A 48 -0.46 3.05 -5.90
CA GLY A 48 -1.35 4.22 -5.96
C GLY A 48 -2.57 4.15 -5.04
N LYS A 49 -2.94 2.95 -4.58
CA LYS A 49 -3.95 2.74 -3.52
C LYS A 49 -3.54 3.34 -2.18
N TYR A 50 -2.23 3.36 -1.90
CA TYR A 50 -1.66 3.70 -0.60
C TYR A 50 -0.93 5.03 -0.57
N GLY A 51 -0.40 5.47 -1.71
CA GLY A 51 0.43 6.65 -1.77
C GLY A 51 0.49 7.27 -3.15
N ILE A 52 1.23 8.37 -3.23
CA ILE A 52 1.59 9.03 -4.48
C ILE A 52 3.09 8.88 -4.64
N LEU A 53 3.54 8.42 -5.80
CA LEU A 53 4.93 8.02 -6.01
C LEU A 53 5.92 9.17 -5.84
N TYR A 54 5.52 10.41 -6.16
CA TYR A 54 6.36 11.60 -5.93
C TYR A 54 6.89 11.68 -4.48
N LYS A 55 6.10 11.25 -3.49
CA LYS A 55 6.50 11.21 -2.08
C LYS A 55 7.34 9.99 -1.68
N SER A 56 7.51 9.05 -2.61
CA SER A 56 8.13 7.74 -2.39
C SER A 56 9.44 7.56 -3.16
N ALA A 57 9.85 8.56 -3.97
CA ALA A 57 11.13 8.56 -4.67
C ALA A 57 12.28 8.42 -3.65
N GLY A 58 12.79 7.19 -3.51
CA GLY A 58 13.84 6.80 -2.56
C GLY A 58 13.43 5.73 -1.53
N ARG A 59 12.14 5.62 -1.15
CA ARG A 59 11.67 4.62 -0.18
C ARG A 59 11.28 3.31 -0.87
N LYS A 60 12.19 2.33 -0.87
CA LYS A 60 11.98 1.00 -1.47
C LYS A 60 11.09 0.06 -0.64
N ARG A 61 10.86 0.37 0.64
CA ARG A 61 10.10 -0.49 1.57
C ARG A 61 9.36 0.35 2.61
N ASN A 62 8.14 -0.07 2.95
CA ASN A 62 7.34 0.49 4.05
C ASN A 62 7.10 -0.56 5.14
N PHE A 63 7.36 -0.23 6.40
CA PHE A 63 6.98 -1.10 7.51
C PHE A 63 5.53 -0.82 7.92
N ALA A 64 4.63 -1.76 7.63
CA ALA A 64 3.21 -1.60 7.90
C ALA A 64 2.52 -2.94 8.14
N ARG A 65 1.25 -2.89 8.56
CA ARG A 65 0.40 -4.06 8.71
C ARG A 65 -0.20 -4.43 7.35
N CYS A 66 0.05 -5.66 6.87
CA CYS A 66 -0.49 -6.12 5.59
C CYS A 66 -2.04 -6.18 5.62
N PRO A 67 -2.75 -5.71 4.58
CA PRO A 67 -4.22 -5.76 4.55
C PRO A 67 -4.77 -7.18 4.48
N ARG A 68 -4.03 -8.10 3.83
CA ARG A 68 -4.42 -9.50 3.67
C ARG A 68 -4.11 -10.34 4.91
N CYS A 69 -2.84 -10.47 5.27
CA CYS A 69 -2.44 -11.35 6.38
C CYS A 69 -2.51 -10.70 7.77
N ARG A 70 -2.76 -9.38 7.85
CA ARG A 70 -2.84 -8.60 9.10
C ARG A 70 -1.60 -8.70 10.00
N LYS A 71 -0.47 -9.18 9.48
CA LYS A 71 0.82 -9.24 10.17
C LYS A 71 1.67 -8.02 9.79
N TRP A 72 2.52 -7.58 10.72
CA TRP A 72 3.53 -6.53 10.44
C TRP A 72 4.58 -7.06 9.49
N SER A 73 4.89 -6.34 8.42
CA SER A 73 5.92 -6.79 7.48
C SER A 73 6.48 -5.61 6.72
N TRP A 74 7.68 -5.79 6.19
CA TRP A 74 8.17 -4.95 5.12
C TRP A 74 7.31 -5.16 3.88
N LEU A 75 6.64 -4.09 3.46
CA LEU A 75 5.96 -4.00 2.18
C LEU A 75 6.95 -3.42 1.17
N VAL A 76 7.35 -4.22 0.21
CA VAL A 76 8.32 -3.86 -0.82
C VAL A 76 7.60 -3.09 -1.92
N ILE A 77 8.15 -1.95 -2.31
CA ILE A 77 7.63 -1.14 -3.41
C ILE A 77 8.53 -1.39 -4.62
N SER A 78 7.93 -1.85 -5.71
CA SER A 78 8.64 -2.20 -6.94
C SER A 78 7.87 -1.73 -8.15
N ARG A 79 8.57 -1.40 -9.22
CA ARG A 79 7.94 -1.22 -10.53
C ARG A 79 7.63 -2.60 -11.08
N LYS A 80 6.42 -2.80 -11.58
CA LYS A 80 6.03 -3.97 -12.36
C LYS A 80 6.88 -3.94 -13.63
N THR A 81 7.84 -4.83 -13.71
CA THR A 81 8.54 -5.10 -14.97
C THR A 81 7.49 -5.73 -15.88
N ALA A 82 7.20 -5.07 -17.00
CA ALA A 82 6.36 -5.64 -18.05
C ALA A 82 7.04 -6.87 -18.66
#